data_AF-C3ZJM2-F1
#
_entry.id   AF-C3ZJM2-F1
#
_cell.length_a   1.000
_cell.length_b   1.000
_cell.length_c   1.000
_cell.angle_alpha   90.00
_cell.angle_beta   90.00
_cell.angle_gamma   90.00
#
_symmetry.space_group_name_H-M   'P 1'
#
loop_
_entity.id
_entity.type
_entity.pdbx_description
1 polymer ?
#
loop_
_entity_poly.entity_id
_entity_poly.type
_entity_poly.pdbx_seq_one_letter_code
_entity_poly.pdbx_strand_id
1 'polypeptide(L)'
;FPSAPEPTTPMMPPVGVKAEVKSPQAAKVTWADTTLTRNRITDNRYYTVRWMSLFPESKYFYANATSLEYIVTDLKPYTRYEFAVKVTKGRQESDYSMTVTNRTYEDKPKSPPRDLTVVGIEGNPGGVNLNWQPPAKSNGPITGYIIFYTTDPLLNDADWVFDPIMEGDKLTYTVKQLTPNTKYYFKIQARNSMGISPISPIMEYQTPPGCSDLRFFSHCHS
;
A
#
# COMPACT_ATOMS: atom_id res chain seq x y z
N PHE A 1 -16.54 -32.98 -49.52
CA PHE A 1 -16.69 -32.19 -48.28
C PHE A 1 -15.50 -32.45 -47.38
N PRO A 2 -14.75 -31.44 -46.89
CA PRO A 2 -13.79 -31.69 -45.82
C PRO A 2 -14.55 -32.07 -44.55
N SER A 3 -14.13 -33.15 -43.89
CA SER A 3 -14.67 -33.60 -42.60
C SER A 3 -14.60 -32.47 -41.58
N ALA A 4 -15.66 -32.26 -40.81
CA ALA A 4 -15.63 -31.35 -39.66
C ALA A 4 -14.46 -31.75 -38.72
N PRO A 5 -13.71 -30.80 -38.15
CA PRO A 5 -12.67 -31.12 -37.19
C PRO A 5 -13.31 -31.84 -35.99
N GLU A 6 -12.80 -33.03 -35.66
CA GLU A 6 -13.25 -33.77 -34.48
C GLU A 6 -13.11 -32.91 -33.22
N PRO A 7 -14.10 -32.93 -32.30
CA PRO A 7 -13.99 -32.22 -31.05
C PRO A 7 -12.83 -32.79 -30.24
N THR A 8 -11.76 -32.01 -30.09
CA THR A 8 -10.64 -32.36 -29.23
C THR A 8 -11.09 -32.42 -27.77
N THR A 9 -10.81 -33.53 -27.08
CA THR A 9 -11.07 -33.64 -25.64
C THR A 9 -10.29 -32.54 -24.89
N PRO A 10 -10.95 -31.71 -24.04
CA PRO A 10 -10.27 -30.69 -23.27
C PRO A 10 -9.30 -31.32 -22.25
N MET A 11 -8.17 -30.66 -22.01
CA MET A 11 -7.18 -31.16 -21.04
C MET A 11 -7.69 -30.98 -19.61
N MET A 12 -7.23 -31.84 -18.69
CA MET A 12 -7.49 -31.65 -17.26
C MET A 12 -6.72 -30.42 -16.74
N PRO A 13 -7.35 -29.54 -15.94
CA PRO A 13 -6.67 -28.39 -15.36
C PRO A 13 -5.62 -28.84 -14.32
N PRO A 14 -4.54 -28.07 -14.13
CA PRO A 14 -3.63 -28.26 -13.01
C PRO A 14 -4.34 -28.24 -11.66
N VAL A 15 -3.87 -29.04 -10.71
CA VAL A 15 -4.46 -29.20 -9.37
C VAL A 15 -3.45 -28.86 -8.29
N GLY A 16 -3.93 -28.67 -7.06
CA GLY A 16 -3.06 -28.43 -5.91
C GLY A 16 -2.23 -27.15 -6.05
N VAL A 17 -2.78 -26.13 -6.73
CA VAL A 17 -2.11 -24.83 -6.88
C VAL A 17 -1.84 -24.25 -5.49
N LYS A 18 -0.62 -23.77 -5.27
CA LYS A 18 -0.20 -23.09 -4.04
C LYS A 18 0.51 -21.81 -4.41
N ALA A 19 0.20 -20.73 -3.69
CA ALA A 19 0.90 -19.46 -3.79
C ALA A 19 1.65 -19.19 -2.49
N GLU A 20 2.98 -19.21 -2.54
CA GLU A 20 3.86 -18.93 -1.42
C GLU A 20 4.50 -17.54 -1.60
N VAL A 21 4.19 -16.61 -0.71
CA VAL A 21 4.75 -15.26 -0.76
C VAL A 21 6.23 -15.31 -0.39
N LYS A 22 7.07 -14.66 -1.19
CA LYS A 22 8.53 -14.62 -1.00
C LYS A 22 9.03 -13.25 -0.56
N SER A 23 8.33 -12.19 -0.95
CA SER A 23 8.68 -10.82 -0.61
C SER A 23 7.46 -9.90 -0.73
N PRO A 24 7.58 -8.60 -0.43
CA PRO A 24 6.51 -7.63 -0.69
C PRO A 24 6.12 -7.52 -2.16
N GLN A 25 6.96 -8.01 -3.09
CA GLN A 25 6.77 -7.85 -4.53
C GLN A 25 6.84 -9.17 -5.29
N ALA A 26 6.93 -10.32 -4.60
CA ALA A 26 7.06 -11.61 -5.26
C ALA A 26 6.32 -12.74 -4.54
N ALA A 27 5.74 -13.65 -5.33
CA ALA A 27 5.14 -14.89 -4.87
C ALA A 27 5.51 -16.04 -5.81
N LYS A 28 5.87 -17.19 -5.24
CA LYS A 28 6.09 -18.43 -5.96
C LYS A 28 4.78 -19.19 -6.09
N VAL A 29 4.34 -19.46 -7.31
CA VAL A 29 3.19 -20.29 -7.61
C VAL A 29 3.68 -21.68 -8.01
N THR A 30 3.12 -22.72 -7.41
CA THR A 30 3.43 -24.13 -7.70
C THR A 30 2.14 -24.90 -7.93
N TRP A 31 2.19 -25.95 -8.74
CA TRP A 31 1.03 -26.79 -9.04
C TRP A 31 1.44 -28.23 -9.36
N ALA A 32 0.46 -29.13 -9.38
CA ALA A 32 0.61 -30.49 -9.86
C ALA A 32 -0.19 -30.67 -11.16
N ASP A 33 0.33 -31.50 -12.05
CA ASP A 33 -0.37 -31.94 -13.26
C ASP A 33 -0.52 -33.46 -13.18
N THR A 34 -1.74 -33.92 -12.95
CA THR A 34 -2.06 -35.34 -12.74
C THR A 34 -1.88 -36.20 -13.99
N THR A 35 -1.68 -35.57 -15.14
CA THR A 35 -1.42 -36.27 -16.41
C THR A 35 0.07 -36.55 -16.63
N LEU A 36 0.96 -36.05 -15.76
CA LEU A 36 2.40 -36.31 -15.83
C LEU A 36 2.78 -37.58 -15.06
N THR A 37 3.68 -38.37 -15.66
CA THR A 37 4.31 -39.50 -14.97
C THR A 37 5.53 -39.01 -14.17
N ARG A 38 5.55 -39.26 -12.85
CA ARG A 38 6.64 -38.85 -11.94
C ARG A 38 6.96 -37.34 -11.99
N ASN A 39 5.94 -36.49 -12.21
CA ASN A 39 6.08 -35.02 -12.31
C ASN A 39 7.08 -34.54 -13.38
N ARG A 40 7.35 -35.35 -14.41
CA ARG A 40 8.30 -35.01 -15.46
C ARG A 40 7.57 -34.61 -16.74
N ILE A 41 7.85 -33.39 -17.20
CA ILE A 41 7.36 -32.89 -18.49
C ILE A 41 8.25 -33.47 -19.59
N THR A 42 7.66 -34.24 -20.51
CA THR A 42 8.37 -34.89 -21.62
C THR A 42 7.84 -34.49 -23.00
N ASP A 43 6.78 -33.71 -23.05
CA ASP A 43 6.18 -33.17 -24.26
C ASP A 43 6.29 -31.64 -24.29
N ASN A 44 5.78 -31.02 -25.35
CA ASN A 44 5.87 -29.58 -25.59
C ASN A 44 4.77 -28.77 -24.88
N ARG A 45 4.21 -29.27 -23.77
CA ARG A 45 3.22 -28.51 -23.01
C ARG A 45 3.87 -27.31 -22.33
N TYR A 46 3.08 -26.27 -22.11
CA TYR A 46 3.42 -25.17 -21.22
C TYR A 46 2.21 -24.83 -20.36
N TYR A 47 2.47 -24.12 -19.28
CA TYR A 47 1.45 -23.64 -18.35
C TYR A 47 1.32 -22.14 -18.49
N THR A 48 0.09 -21.63 -18.40
CA THR A 48 -0.17 -20.20 -18.29
C THR A 48 -0.65 -19.91 -16.88
N VAL A 49 0.17 -19.17 -16.12
CA VAL A 49 -0.19 -18.63 -14.82
C VAL A 49 -0.89 -17.30 -15.05
N ARG A 50 -2.08 -17.13 -14.46
CA ARG A 50 -2.76 -15.83 -14.40
C ARG A 50 -2.80 -15.32 -12.97
N TRP A 51 -2.70 -14.01 -12.79
CA TRP A 51 -2.91 -13.39 -11.49
C TRP A 51 -3.54 -12.01 -11.63
N MET A 52 -4.27 -11.59 -10.59
CA MET A 52 -4.80 -10.23 -10.48
C MET A 52 -4.83 -9.79 -9.02
N SER A 53 -4.70 -8.49 -8.76
CA SER A 53 -5.02 -7.97 -7.43
C SER A 53 -6.52 -8.04 -7.19
N LEU A 54 -6.94 -8.24 -5.94
CA LEU A 54 -8.35 -8.23 -5.56
C LEU A 54 -8.93 -6.81 -5.37
N PHE A 55 -8.23 -5.78 -5.87
CA PHE A 55 -8.79 -4.44 -5.94
C PHE A 55 -9.84 -4.34 -7.05
N PRO A 56 -10.88 -3.50 -6.89
CA PRO A 56 -11.84 -3.25 -7.95
C PRO A 56 -11.14 -2.87 -9.27
N GLU A 57 -11.71 -3.31 -10.39
CA GLU A 57 -11.23 -2.98 -11.76
C GLU A 57 -9.82 -3.51 -12.11
N SER A 58 -9.26 -4.42 -11.31
CA SER A 58 -7.97 -5.04 -11.61
C SER A 58 -8.05 -5.91 -12.86
N LYS A 59 -7.00 -5.86 -13.69
CA LYS A 59 -6.85 -6.73 -14.86
C LYS A 59 -5.99 -7.95 -14.52
N TYR A 60 -6.26 -9.06 -15.21
CA TYR A 60 -5.39 -10.22 -15.16
C TYR A 60 -4.07 -9.95 -15.90
N PHE A 61 -2.99 -10.38 -15.28
CA PHE A 61 -1.68 -10.55 -15.87
C PHE A 61 -1.46 -12.04 -16.14
N TYR A 62 -0.58 -12.35 -17.10
CA TYR A 62 -0.33 -13.70 -17.55
C TYR A 62 1.17 -13.93 -17.75
N ALA A 63 1.62 -15.14 -17.48
CA ALA A 63 2.96 -15.59 -17.83
C ALA A 63 2.95 -17.07 -18.19
N ASN A 64 3.83 -17.45 -19.11
CA ASN A 64 4.01 -18.84 -19.48
C ASN A 64 5.18 -19.46 -18.68
N ALA A 65 5.01 -20.71 -18.29
CA ALA A 65 6.01 -21.51 -17.60
C ALA A 65 6.14 -22.88 -18.28
N THR A 66 7.37 -23.36 -18.43
CA THR A 66 7.68 -24.72 -18.91
C THR A 66 8.00 -25.68 -17.76
N SER A 67 8.01 -25.18 -16.53
CA SER A 67 8.13 -25.92 -15.26
C SER A 67 6.78 -26.02 -14.54
N LEU A 68 6.71 -26.81 -13.47
CA LEU A 68 5.53 -26.90 -12.56
C LEU A 68 5.51 -25.80 -11.47
N GLU A 69 6.25 -24.73 -11.72
CA GLU A 69 6.35 -23.58 -10.85
C GLU A 69 6.64 -22.31 -11.64
N TYR A 70 6.27 -21.17 -11.08
CA TYR A 70 6.54 -19.84 -11.61
C TYR A 70 6.70 -18.83 -10.49
N ILE A 71 7.66 -17.90 -10.62
CA ILE A 71 7.82 -16.79 -9.68
C ILE A 71 7.18 -15.55 -10.30
N VAL A 72 6.09 -15.09 -9.69
CA VAL A 72 5.44 -13.83 -10.04
C VAL A 72 6.19 -12.70 -9.34
N THR A 73 6.66 -11.71 -10.09
CA THR A 73 7.35 -10.51 -9.60
C THR A 73 6.50 -9.26 -9.79
N ASP A 74 7.04 -8.10 -9.38
CA ASP A 74 6.42 -6.77 -9.57
C ASP A 74 5.02 -6.64 -8.96
N LEU A 75 4.76 -7.44 -7.92
CA LEU A 75 3.55 -7.35 -7.12
C LEU A 75 3.59 -6.11 -6.22
N LYS A 76 2.42 -5.58 -5.88
CA LYS A 76 2.31 -4.49 -4.90
C LYS A 76 2.49 -5.04 -3.48
N PRO A 77 3.21 -4.34 -2.58
CA PRO A 77 3.28 -4.67 -1.16
C PRO A 77 1.90 -4.71 -0.49
N TYR A 78 1.78 -5.54 0.55
CA TYR A 78 0.57 -5.70 1.35
C TYR A 78 -0.74 -5.83 0.54
N THR A 79 -0.66 -6.46 -0.63
CA THR A 79 -1.77 -6.55 -1.58
C THR A 79 -2.18 -8.00 -1.75
N ARG A 80 -3.49 -8.27 -1.68
CA ARG A 80 -4.04 -9.61 -1.89
C ARG A 80 -4.18 -9.87 -3.39
N TYR A 81 -3.60 -10.97 -3.84
CA TYR A 81 -3.66 -11.44 -5.21
C TYR A 81 -4.38 -12.78 -5.28
N GLU A 82 -5.05 -13.00 -6.41
CA GLU A 82 -5.56 -14.30 -6.82
C GLU A 82 -4.66 -14.89 -7.92
N PHE A 83 -4.43 -16.19 -7.89
CA PHE A 83 -3.62 -16.94 -8.84
C PHE A 83 -4.38 -18.16 -9.36
N ALA A 84 -4.25 -18.47 -10.65
CA ALA A 84 -4.70 -19.72 -11.24
C ALA A 84 -3.78 -20.15 -12.40
N VAL A 85 -3.81 -21.43 -12.74
CA VAL A 85 -2.93 -21.99 -13.77
C VAL A 85 -3.77 -22.82 -14.74
N LYS A 86 -3.49 -22.71 -16.03
CA LYS A 86 -3.99 -23.67 -17.05
C LYS A 86 -2.83 -24.32 -17.79
N VAL A 87 -3.08 -25.45 -18.43
CA VAL A 87 -2.11 -26.14 -19.29
C VAL A 87 -2.52 -26.03 -20.76
N THR A 88 -1.53 -25.90 -21.64
CA THR A 88 -1.71 -25.91 -23.09
C THR A 88 -0.70 -26.86 -23.73
N LYS A 89 -1.17 -27.73 -24.63
CA LYS A 89 -0.36 -28.68 -25.40
C LYS A 89 -0.82 -28.68 -26.85
N GLY A 90 -0.04 -28.04 -27.73
CA GLY A 90 -0.40 -27.90 -29.14
C GLY A 90 -1.71 -27.12 -29.30
N ARG A 91 -2.75 -27.77 -29.81
CA ARG A 91 -4.10 -27.18 -29.98
C ARG A 91 -5.04 -27.45 -28.80
N GLN A 92 -4.62 -28.25 -27.83
CA GLN A 92 -5.43 -28.59 -26.66
C GLN A 92 -5.10 -27.65 -25.51
N GLU A 93 -6.12 -27.22 -24.78
CA GLU A 93 -5.97 -26.47 -23.53
C GLU A 93 -6.92 -27.00 -22.46
N SER A 94 -6.58 -26.73 -21.21
CA SER A 94 -7.49 -26.90 -20.08
C SER A 94 -8.19 -25.58 -19.75
N ASP A 95 -9.28 -25.68 -19.00
CA ASP A 95 -9.74 -24.55 -18.19
C ASP A 95 -8.68 -24.13 -17.16
N TYR A 96 -8.86 -22.98 -16.54
CA TYR A 96 -8.05 -22.60 -15.38
C TYR A 96 -8.36 -23.49 -14.18
N SER A 97 -7.33 -23.78 -13.39
CA SER A 97 -7.45 -24.41 -12.08
C SER A 97 -8.38 -23.64 -11.15
N MET A 98 -8.73 -24.26 -10.02
CA MET A 98 -9.22 -23.50 -8.87
C MET A 98 -8.24 -22.37 -8.51
N THR A 99 -8.79 -21.26 -8.06
CA THR A 99 -8.00 -20.09 -7.70
C THR A 99 -7.48 -20.22 -6.27
N VAL A 100 -6.29 -19.67 -6.03
CA VAL A 100 -5.75 -19.49 -4.69
C VAL A 100 -5.46 -18.02 -4.44
N THR A 101 -5.62 -17.58 -3.20
CA THR A 101 -5.32 -16.19 -2.82
C THR A 101 -4.20 -16.13 -1.80
N ASN A 102 -3.35 -15.12 -1.91
CA ASN A 102 -2.38 -14.80 -0.86
C ASN A 102 -2.10 -13.29 -0.84
N ARG A 103 -1.56 -12.77 0.26
CA ARG A 103 -1.20 -11.35 0.42
C ARG A 103 0.31 -11.21 0.52
N THR A 104 0.88 -10.36 -0.34
CA THR A 104 2.31 -10.03 -0.27
C THR A 104 2.69 -9.43 1.08
N TYR A 105 3.97 -9.54 1.45
CA TYR A 105 4.45 -8.97 2.70
C TYR A 105 4.36 -7.44 2.72
N GLU A 106 4.43 -6.88 3.93
CA GLU A 106 4.53 -5.43 4.13
C GLU A 106 5.87 -4.88 3.66
N ASP A 107 5.88 -3.61 3.28
CA ASP A 107 7.08 -2.82 3.02
C ASP A 107 6.91 -1.47 3.72
N LYS A 108 7.98 -0.70 3.91
CA LYS A 108 7.86 0.66 4.47
C LYS A 108 6.93 1.52 3.60
N PRO A 109 6.21 2.50 4.17
CA PRO A 109 5.40 3.40 3.36
C PRO A 109 6.31 4.16 2.39
N LYS A 110 5.89 4.28 1.12
CA LYS A 110 6.70 4.90 0.05
C LYS A 110 6.21 6.29 -0.37
N SER A 111 5.18 6.80 0.29
CA SER A 111 4.68 8.17 0.10
C SER A 111 4.44 8.82 1.46
N PRO A 112 4.57 10.15 1.58
CA PRO A 112 4.20 10.83 2.82
C PRO A 112 2.68 10.80 3.06
N PRO A 113 2.22 11.12 4.28
CA PRO A 113 0.84 11.56 4.51
C PRO A 113 0.49 12.73 3.59
N ARG A 114 -0.77 12.83 3.22
CA ARG A 114 -1.27 13.79 2.23
C ARG A 114 -2.15 14.83 2.89
N ASP A 115 -2.36 15.94 2.19
CA ASP A 115 -3.37 16.95 2.54
C ASP A 115 -3.23 17.45 4.00
N LEU A 116 -1.99 17.65 4.46
CA LEU A 116 -1.73 18.24 5.78
C LEU A 116 -2.29 19.66 5.81
N THR A 117 -3.17 19.92 6.77
CA THR A 117 -3.77 21.23 7.02
C THR A 117 -3.59 21.60 8.49
N VAL A 118 -3.45 22.90 8.75
CA VAL A 118 -3.30 23.46 10.11
C VAL A 118 -4.39 24.50 10.30
N VAL A 119 -5.18 24.34 11.35
CA VAL A 119 -6.31 25.23 11.68
C VAL A 119 -6.15 25.72 13.11
N GLY A 120 -6.31 27.03 13.34
CA GLY A 120 -6.28 27.60 14.69
C GLY A 120 -7.47 27.14 15.52
N ILE A 121 -7.30 27.08 16.83
CA ILE A 121 -8.39 26.79 17.76
C ILE A 121 -8.97 28.11 18.24
N GLU A 122 -10.27 28.32 18.01
CA GLU A 122 -10.99 29.50 18.50
C GLU A 122 -10.85 29.61 20.03
N GLY A 123 -10.60 30.83 20.52
CA GLY A 123 -10.33 31.07 21.93
C GLY A 123 -8.97 30.59 22.46
N ASN A 124 -8.14 29.92 21.65
CA ASN A 124 -6.83 29.43 22.08
C ASN A 124 -5.72 29.80 21.07
N PRO A 125 -5.09 30.99 21.20
CA PRO A 125 -4.09 31.45 20.24
C PRO A 125 -2.77 30.64 20.25
N GLY A 126 -2.56 29.80 21.27
CA GLY A 126 -1.42 28.89 21.35
C GLY A 126 -1.74 27.45 20.95
N GLY A 127 -2.94 27.19 20.41
CA GLY A 127 -3.40 25.86 20.02
C GLY A 127 -3.77 25.80 18.53
N VAL A 128 -3.31 24.75 17.86
CA VAL A 128 -3.68 24.46 16.47
C VAL A 128 -4.07 23.00 16.32
N ASN A 129 -5.04 22.74 15.44
CA ASN A 129 -5.44 21.40 15.05
C ASN A 129 -4.89 21.06 13.66
N LEU A 130 -4.16 19.96 13.58
CA LEU A 130 -3.63 19.41 12.34
C LEU A 130 -4.59 18.35 11.82
N ASN A 131 -4.83 18.32 10.51
CA ASN A 131 -5.59 17.24 9.86
C ASN A 131 -4.83 16.78 8.62
N TRP A 132 -4.87 15.48 8.32
CA TRP A 132 -4.17 14.89 7.17
C TRP A 132 -4.91 13.67 6.63
N GLN A 133 -4.41 13.14 5.52
CA GLN A 133 -4.83 11.88 4.91
C GLN A 133 -3.68 10.86 4.96
N PRO A 134 -3.97 9.55 5.00
CA PRO A 134 -2.94 8.51 4.95
C PRO A 134 -2.07 8.59 3.68
N PRO A 135 -0.85 7.99 3.74
CA PRO A 135 -0.04 7.75 2.55
C PRO A 135 -0.80 7.04 1.42
N ALA A 136 -0.65 7.51 0.18
CA ALA A 136 -1.18 6.82 -1.00
C ALA A 136 -0.53 5.43 -1.21
N LYS A 137 0.71 5.25 -0.77
CA LYS A 137 1.48 3.99 -0.82
C LYS A 137 1.90 3.60 0.60
N SER A 138 0.93 3.20 1.43
CA SER A 138 1.17 2.77 2.81
C SER A 138 1.94 1.46 2.93
N ASN A 139 1.81 0.57 1.94
CA ASN A 139 2.48 -0.73 1.85
C ASN A 139 2.32 -1.63 3.09
N GLY A 140 1.29 -1.37 3.90
CA GLY A 140 1.03 -2.02 5.18
C GLY A 140 0.04 -1.19 6.02
N PRO A 141 -0.48 -1.73 7.13
CA PRO A 141 -1.26 -0.98 8.09
C PRO A 141 -0.41 0.12 8.73
N ILE A 142 -0.90 1.35 8.73
CA ILE A 142 -0.24 2.43 9.47
C ILE A 142 -0.42 2.17 10.97
N THR A 143 0.66 2.30 11.72
CA THR A 143 0.70 2.11 13.18
C THR A 143 0.91 3.42 13.93
N GLY A 144 1.10 4.53 13.22
CA GLY A 144 1.28 5.84 13.84
C GLY A 144 1.78 6.90 12.88
N TYR A 145 1.90 8.12 13.39
CA TYR A 145 2.42 9.29 12.70
C TYR A 145 3.41 10.04 13.59
N ILE A 146 4.26 10.86 12.98
CA ILE A 146 5.17 11.74 13.70
C ILE A 146 5.01 13.13 13.11
N ILE A 147 4.56 14.08 13.92
CA ILE A 147 4.47 15.49 13.58
C ILE A 147 5.80 16.13 13.93
N PHE A 148 6.30 17.01 13.07
CA PHE A 148 7.44 17.87 13.33
C PHE A 148 7.02 19.32 13.20
N TYR A 149 7.51 20.18 14.10
CA TYR A 149 7.28 21.61 13.99
C TYR A 149 8.42 22.46 14.54
N THR A 150 8.56 23.67 13.99
CA THR A 150 9.61 24.63 14.34
C THR A 150 9.19 26.06 13.95
N THR A 151 9.86 27.07 14.51
CA THR A 151 9.81 28.46 14.05
C THR A 151 10.93 28.80 13.06
N ASP A 152 11.95 27.96 12.95
CA ASP A 152 13.06 28.11 12.01
C ASP A 152 13.12 26.89 11.07
N PRO A 153 12.71 27.05 9.79
CA PRO A 153 12.65 25.95 8.83
C PRO A 153 14.03 25.58 8.27
N LEU A 154 15.07 26.34 8.57
CA LEU A 154 16.45 26.07 8.13
C LEU A 154 17.17 25.05 9.03
N LEU A 155 16.59 24.73 10.19
CA LEU A 155 17.09 23.68 11.08
C LEU A 155 17.04 22.30 10.41
N ASN A 156 17.99 21.44 10.77
CA ASN A 156 17.94 20.04 10.37
C ASN A 156 16.71 19.35 10.98
N ASP A 157 16.18 18.35 10.29
CA ASP A 157 14.98 17.63 10.73
C ASP A 157 15.09 17.05 12.16
N ALA A 158 16.29 16.69 12.60
CA ALA A 158 16.55 16.16 13.94
C ALA A 158 16.41 17.22 15.06
N ASP A 159 16.50 18.50 14.72
CA ASP A 159 16.42 19.63 15.63
C ASP A 159 14.99 20.21 15.70
N TRP A 160 14.07 19.73 14.86
CA TRP A 160 12.65 20.10 14.94
C TRP A 160 12.02 19.44 16.17
N VAL A 161 11.08 20.14 16.80
CA VAL A 161 10.25 19.51 17.84
C VAL A 161 9.42 18.43 17.18
N PHE A 162 9.34 17.25 17.79
CA PHE A 162 8.57 16.13 17.26
C PHE A 162 7.59 15.56 18.27
N ASP A 163 6.38 15.27 17.79
CA ASP A 163 5.28 14.69 18.56
C ASP A 163 4.87 13.35 17.91
N PRO A 164 5.13 12.20 18.56
CA PRO A 164 4.73 10.89 18.05
C PRO A 164 3.26 10.58 18.39
N ILE A 165 2.55 10.03 17.42
CA ILE A 165 1.17 9.55 17.52
C ILE A 165 1.20 8.04 17.34
N MET A 166 0.84 7.27 18.37
CA MET A 166 0.90 5.80 18.36
C MET A 166 -0.37 5.13 17.79
N GLU A 167 -1.35 5.94 17.39
CA GLU A 167 -2.63 5.53 16.83
C GLU A 167 -2.59 5.75 15.31
N GLY A 168 -2.56 4.67 14.52
CA GLY A 168 -2.41 4.75 13.07
C GLY A 168 -3.69 5.10 12.30
N ASP A 169 -4.84 5.01 12.96
CA ASP A 169 -6.16 5.40 12.48
C ASP A 169 -6.48 6.88 12.77
N LYS A 170 -5.73 7.54 13.66
CA LYS A 170 -5.85 8.99 13.87
C LYS A 170 -5.39 9.76 12.64
N LEU A 171 -6.24 10.71 12.22
CA LEU A 171 -6.00 11.65 11.12
C LEU A 171 -6.05 13.12 11.55
N THR A 172 -6.03 13.34 12.86
CA THR A 172 -6.06 14.66 13.47
C THR A 172 -5.22 14.69 14.75
N TYR A 173 -4.62 15.84 15.04
CA TYR A 173 -3.79 16.04 16.24
C TYR A 173 -3.71 17.50 16.63
N THR A 174 -3.82 17.78 17.94
CA THR A 174 -3.74 19.13 18.48
C THR A 174 -2.35 19.41 19.03
N VAL A 175 -1.64 20.36 18.42
CA VAL A 175 -0.41 20.93 18.98
C VAL A 175 -0.79 22.10 19.89
N LYS A 176 -0.22 22.16 21.08
CA LYS A 176 -0.52 23.17 22.12
C LYS A 176 0.74 23.95 22.49
N GLN A 177 0.55 25.02 23.26
CA GLN A 177 1.63 25.84 23.82
C GLN A 177 2.52 26.50 22.74
N LEU A 178 1.95 26.79 21.58
CA LEU A 178 2.62 27.59 20.56
C LEU A 178 2.65 29.06 21.00
N THR A 179 3.70 29.77 20.61
CA THR A 179 3.78 31.21 20.85
C THR A 179 2.78 31.93 19.94
N PRO A 180 1.91 32.82 20.47
CA PRO A 180 1.03 33.64 19.64
C PRO A 180 1.79 34.57 18.70
N ASN A 181 1.15 35.03 17.63
CA ASN A 181 1.73 35.89 16.60
C ASN A 181 3.10 35.41 16.07
N THR A 182 3.26 34.09 15.94
CA THR A 182 4.52 33.46 15.54
C THR A 182 4.28 32.54 14.35
N LYS A 183 5.19 32.59 13.39
CA LYS A 183 5.18 31.71 12.24
C LYS A 183 5.74 30.35 12.63
N TYR A 184 4.98 29.30 12.35
CA TYR A 184 5.40 27.92 12.53
C TYR A 184 5.37 27.17 11.21
N TYR A 185 6.24 26.17 11.12
CA TYR A 185 6.37 25.26 10.01
C TYR A 185 6.09 23.86 10.51
N PHE A 186 5.20 23.13 9.84
CA PHE A 186 4.77 21.79 10.22
C PHE A 186 5.07 20.80 9.09
N LYS A 187 5.46 19.58 9.44
CA LYS A 187 5.55 18.46 8.50
C LYS A 187 5.24 17.16 9.22
N ILE A 188 4.86 16.12 8.47
CA ILE A 188 4.40 14.85 9.03
C ILE A 188 4.98 13.67 8.26
N GLN A 189 5.25 12.57 8.96
CA GLN A 189 5.50 11.26 8.34
C GLN A 189 4.65 10.17 9.00
N ALA A 190 4.39 9.10 8.27
CA ALA A 190 3.69 7.92 8.77
C ALA A 190 4.68 6.82 9.17
N ARG A 191 4.21 5.88 9.99
CA ARG A 191 4.93 4.67 10.39
C ARG A 191 4.06 3.44 10.18
N ASN A 192 4.66 2.34 9.74
CA ASN A 192 4.09 1.00 9.84
C ASN A 192 5.09 0.05 10.53
N SER A 193 4.78 -1.25 10.55
CA SER A 193 5.63 -2.27 11.18
C SER A 193 7.03 -2.39 10.55
N MET A 194 7.18 -1.98 9.28
CA MET A 194 8.39 -2.09 8.48
C MET A 194 9.24 -0.81 8.46
N GLY A 195 8.72 0.32 8.96
CA GLY A 195 9.48 1.56 9.09
C GLY A 195 8.65 2.83 8.90
N ILE A 196 9.33 3.92 8.54
CA ILE A 196 8.77 5.26 8.36
C ILE A 196 8.66 5.65 6.89
N SER A 197 7.69 6.52 6.59
CA SER A 197 7.50 7.11 5.27
C SER A 197 8.52 8.23 4.98
N PRO A 198 8.63 8.69 3.73
CA PRO A 198 9.12 10.05 3.47
C PRO A 198 8.30 11.09 4.24
N ILE A 199 8.91 12.23 4.56
CA ILE A 199 8.25 13.35 5.23
C ILE A 199 7.42 14.16 4.22
N SER A 200 6.28 14.70 4.65
CA SER A 200 5.44 15.57 3.83
C SER A 200 6.15 16.88 3.45
N PRO A 201 5.65 17.62 2.45
CA PRO A 201 5.98 19.03 2.31
C PRO A 201 5.69 19.81 3.59
N ILE A 202 6.40 20.94 3.77
CA ILE A 202 6.19 21.86 4.87
C ILE A 202 4.86 22.59 4.69
N MET A 203 4.08 22.68 5.77
CA MET A 203 2.92 23.54 5.90
C MET A 203 3.25 24.72 6.81
N GLU A 204 3.14 25.93 6.30
CA GLU A 204 3.34 27.15 7.06
C GLU A 204 2.03 27.60 7.72
N TYR A 205 2.10 28.05 8.97
CA TYR A 205 0.96 28.60 9.67
C TYR A 205 1.40 29.73 10.62
N GLN A 206 0.70 30.86 10.57
CA GLN A 206 0.89 31.99 11.48
C GLN A 206 -0.13 31.87 12.62
N THR A 207 0.34 31.73 13.87
CA THR A 207 -0.57 31.77 15.02
C THR A 207 -1.21 33.15 15.18
N PRO A 208 -2.47 33.23 15.63
CA PRO A 208 -3.14 34.51 15.83
C PRO A 208 -2.48 35.30 16.98
N PRO A 209 -2.73 36.62 17.07
CA PRO A 209 -2.29 37.43 18.19
C PRO A 209 -2.77 36.88 19.54
N GLY A 210 -1.96 37.06 20.58
CA GLY A 210 -2.32 36.68 21.94
C GLY A 210 -3.48 37.52 22.47
N CYS A 211 -4.22 36.96 23.43
CA CYS A 211 -5.41 37.59 23.98
C CYS A 211 -5.15 38.87 24.82
N SER A 212 -3.89 39.28 25.00
CA SER A 212 -3.52 40.52 25.69
C SER A 212 -3.69 41.79 24.84
N ASP A 213 -3.99 41.65 23.55
CA ASP A 213 -4.20 42.78 22.66
C ASP A 213 -5.69 43.19 22.68
N LEU A 214 -5.98 44.40 23.15
CA LEU A 214 -7.33 44.92 23.46
C LEU A 214 -8.33 44.84 22.28
N ARG A 215 -7.85 44.63 21.05
CA ARG A 215 -8.66 44.48 19.84
C ARG A 215 -9.23 43.07 19.63
N PHE A 216 -8.68 42.05 20.29
CA PHE A 216 -9.03 40.64 20.05
C PHE A 216 -9.70 39.94 21.24
N PHE A 217 -9.91 40.66 22.35
CA PHE A 217 -10.56 40.16 23.57
C PHE A 217 -11.95 39.53 23.33
N SER A 218 -12.70 40.03 22.34
CA SER A 218 -14.04 39.52 21.99
C SER A 218 -14.05 38.11 21.39
N HIS A 219 -12.91 37.64 20.86
CA HIS A 219 -12.80 36.33 20.19
C HIS A 219 -12.24 35.23 21.12
N CYS A 220 -11.93 35.57 22.38
CA CYS A 220 -11.36 34.63 23.35
C CYS A 220 -12.35 34.03 24.35
N HIS A 221 -13.56 34.58 24.46
CA HIS A 221 -14.49 34.29 25.56
C HIS A 221 -15.81 33.60 25.15
N SER A 222 -15.81 32.88 24.02
CA SER A 222 -16.95 32.05 23.60
C SER A 222 -16.68 30.56 23.84
#